data_AF-M5U718-F1
#
_entry.id   AF-M5U718-F1
#
_cell.length_a   1.000
_cell.length_b   1.000
_cell.length_c   1.000
_cell.angle_alpha   90.00
_cell.angle_beta   90.00
_cell.angle_gamma   90.00
#
_symmetry.space_group_name_H-M   'P 1'
#
loop_
_entity.id
_entity.type
_entity.pdbx_description
1 polymer ?
#
loop_
_entity_poly.entity_id
_entity_poly.type
_entity_poly.pdbx_seq_one_letter_code
_entity_poly.pdbx_strand_id
1 'polypeptide(L)'
;MLWMTLFFVSANCCAAVVPVDLRCEYRTNPLGIDNTRPRLSWKIIDTRAERNQRQTGYRIVVASSLAKLDADLGDLWDSGLVEHSDSQNVVFAGEQLTSGRTCYWKVRVRDAADATSAWSKPARFTIGLLNPSDWLGSWIHKEDQIKTDHNWFRKTFSLSQSPSTAFAYVASFGYHEIYVNGRKVGDGVMNPAQSFMKKRIPYLTYDVRDYLQPGKNVVAIWHAAGWARWPRVTEYRNPPFVFKAQVVIEDDAETTTLVTDETWKCRKSNSEYSRGLEYPRFWWRTH
;
A
#
# COMPACT_ATOMS: atom_id res chain seq x y z
N MET A 1 66.17 -10.28 20.05
CA MET A 1 64.87 -9.71 20.47
C MET A 1 63.92 -9.87 19.29
N LEU A 2 63.11 -10.93 19.28
CA LEU A 2 62.17 -11.22 18.21
C LEU A 2 60.85 -10.52 18.57
N TRP A 3 60.42 -9.52 17.80
CA TRP A 3 59.11 -8.90 17.94
C TRP A 3 58.06 -9.79 17.26
N MET A 4 57.17 -10.36 18.04
CA MET A 4 56.01 -11.11 17.56
C MET A 4 54.83 -10.14 17.44
N THR A 5 54.54 -9.71 16.21
CA THR A 5 53.39 -8.85 15.91
C THR A 5 52.13 -9.70 15.97
N LEU A 6 51.30 -9.55 17.02
CA LEU A 6 49.98 -10.15 17.08
C LEU A 6 49.06 -9.45 16.06
N PHE A 7 48.66 -10.17 15.02
CA PHE A 7 47.52 -9.80 14.20
C PHE A 7 46.24 -10.17 14.95
N PHE A 8 45.52 -9.18 15.48
CA PHE A 8 44.13 -9.37 15.90
C PHE A 8 43.26 -9.50 14.66
N VAL A 9 42.89 -10.73 14.31
CA VAL A 9 41.76 -10.98 13.41
C VAL A 9 40.50 -10.66 14.20
N SER A 10 39.91 -9.49 13.97
CA SER A 10 38.58 -9.19 14.49
C SER A 10 37.57 -10.07 13.75
N ALA A 11 37.18 -11.17 14.37
CA ALA A 11 35.98 -11.88 13.96
C ALA A 11 34.82 -10.90 14.11
N ASN A 12 34.28 -10.42 12.99
CA ASN A 12 33.14 -9.54 12.95
C ASN A 12 31.91 -10.36 13.37
N CYS A 13 31.77 -10.57 14.68
CA CYS A 13 30.65 -11.27 15.26
C CYS A 13 29.42 -10.37 15.08
N CYS A 14 28.53 -10.77 14.20
CA CYS A 14 27.23 -10.14 14.02
C CYS A 14 26.51 -10.12 15.39
N ALA A 15 25.98 -8.95 15.77
CA ALA A 15 25.22 -8.83 17.02
C ALA A 15 24.05 -9.82 17.04
N ALA A 16 23.79 -10.40 18.21
CA ALA A 16 22.65 -11.30 18.41
C ALA A 16 21.32 -10.54 18.45
N VAL A 17 21.38 -9.23 18.72
CA VAL A 17 20.24 -8.31 18.63
C VAL A 17 19.94 -8.02 17.16
N VAL A 18 18.72 -8.31 16.72
CA VAL A 18 18.27 -8.10 15.34
C VAL A 18 16.97 -7.30 15.27
N PRO A 19 16.81 -6.43 14.26
CA PRO A 19 15.57 -5.71 14.02
C PRO A 19 14.52 -6.59 13.33
N VAL A 20 13.28 -6.54 13.85
CA VAL A 20 12.11 -7.30 13.39
C VAL A 20 10.84 -6.45 13.46
N ASP A 21 9.72 -6.95 12.92
CA ASP A 21 8.40 -6.25 12.93
C ASP A 21 8.52 -4.80 12.41
N LEU A 22 9.10 -4.66 11.22
CA LEU A 22 9.25 -3.37 10.56
C LEU A 22 7.88 -2.80 10.20
N ARG A 23 7.68 -1.52 10.54
CA ARG A 23 6.44 -0.78 10.31
C ARG A 23 6.72 0.58 9.72
N CYS A 24 5.82 1.00 8.84
CA CYS A 24 5.75 2.35 8.30
C CYS A 24 4.37 2.91 8.67
N GLU A 25 4.32 4.09 9.30
CA GLU A 25 3.06 4.69 9.77
C GLU A 25 2.19 3.70 10.57
N TYR A 26 2.84 2.99 11.51
CA TYR A 26 2.26 1.94 12.38
C TYR A 26 1.74 0.67 11.69
N ARG A 27 1.90 0.56 10.36
CA ARG A 27 1.40 -0.56 9.55
C ARG A 27 2.54 -1.39 8.97
N THR A 28 2.27 -2.68 8.77
CA THR A 28 3.16 -3.57 8.01
C THR A 28 2.88 -3.38 6.52
N ASN A 29 3.93 -3.09 5.75
CA ASN A 29 3.87 -2.95 4.30
C ASN A 29 2.70 -2.10 3.76
N PRO A 30 2.45 -0.88 4.29
CA PRO A 30 1.28 -0.10 3.90
C PRO A 30 1.33 0.32 2.43
N LEU A 31 0.16 0.32 1.81
CA LEU A 31 -0.04 0.79 0.45
C LEU A 31 -0.71 2.16 0.45
N GLY A 32 -0.23 3.05 -0.41
CA GLY A 32 -0.87 4.33 -0.72
C GLY A 32 -0.92 5.30 0.45
N ILE A 33 0.18 5.45 1.20
CA ILE A 33 0.24 6.48 2.25
C ILE A 33 0.43 7.86 1.61
N ASP A 34 -0.18 8.88 2.20
CA ASP A 34 -0.07 10.27 1.72
C ASP A 34 1.01 11.08 2.48
N ASN A 35 1.61 10.50 3.54
CA ASN A 35 2.71 11.15 4.24
C ASN A 35 4.02 10.97 3.45
N THR A 36 4.52 12.05 2.84
CA THR A 36 5.76 12.07 2.06
C THR A 36 7.04 12.01 2.91
N ARG A 37 6.91 12.13 4.23
CA ARG A 37 7.99 11.89 5.22
C ARG A 37 7.51 10.86 6.24
N PRO A 38 7.34 9.60 5.82
CA PRO A 38 6.75 8.59 6.67
C PRO A 38 7.62 8.24 7.88
N ARG A 39 6.97 7.82 8.95
CA ARG A 39 7.60 7.34 10.18
C ARG A 39 7.89 5.84 10.09
N LEU A 40 9.14 5.46 10.29
CA LEU A 40 9.61 4.08 10.31
C LEU A 40 9.80 3.62 11.75
N SER A 41 9.46 2.37 12.03
CA SER A 41 9.61 1.75 13.35
C SER A 41 10.00 0.29 13.21
N TRP A 42 10.77 -0.21 14.17
CA TRP A 42 11.16 -1.61 14.26
C TRP A 42 11.19 -2.03 15.73
N LYS A 43 11.03 -3.33 15.96
CA LYS A 43 11.33 -3.95 17.26
C LYS A 43 12.74 -4.52 17.20
N ILE A 44 13.38 -4.62 18.35
CA ILE A 44 14.64 -5.36 18.50
C ILE A 44 14.36 -6.62 19.32
N ILE A 45 14.95 -7.75 18.90
CA ILE A 45 14.95 -8.99 19.67
C ILE A 45 16.39 -9.46 19.82
N ASP A 46 16.73 -10.00 20.98
CA ASP A 46 17.99 -10.74 21.13
C ASP A 46 17.73 -12.23 20.86
N THR A 47 18.39 -12.76 19.83
CA THR A 47 18.30 -14.17 19.45
C THR A 47 18.90 -15.12 20.48
N ARG A 48 19.73 -14.62 21.41
CA ARG A 48 20.28 -15.39 22.55
C ARG A 48 19.48 -15.23 23.84
N ALA A 49 18.48 -14.36 23.85
CA ALA A 49 17.67 -14.04 25.02
C ALA A 49 18.49 -13.55 26.23
N GLU A 50 19.59 -12.82 26.01
CA GLU A 50 20.35 -12.20 27.07
C GLU A 50 19.61 -10.99 27.65
N ARG A 51 19.89 -10.67 28.92
CA ARG A 51 19.29 -9.51 29.60
C ARG A 51 20.11 -8.26 29.35
N ASN A 52 19.50 -7.10 29.59
CA ASN A 52 20.13 -5.77 29.49
C ASN A 52 20.61 -5.38 28.09
N GLN A 53 20.03 -6.00 27.05
CA GLN A 53 20.25 -5.58 25.67
C GLN A 53 19.54 -4.26 25.37
N ARG A 54 20.18 -3.41 24.58
CA ARG A 54 19.63 -2.15 24.09
C ARG A 54 20.21 -1.83 22.72
N GLN A 55 19.53 -0.95 21.99
CA GLN A 55 20.10 -0.34 20.79
C GLN A 55 20.95 0.89 21.18
N THR A 56 22.15 1.02 20.62
CA THR A 56 22.99 2.23 20.74
C THR A 56 23.04 3.05 19.45
N GLY A 57 22.73 2.43 18.31
CA GLY A 57 22.67 3.11 17.02
C GLY A 57 21.90 2.31 15.97
N TYR A 58 21.63 2.94 14.83
CA TYR A 58 20.95 2.31 13.70
C TYR A 58 21.44 2.83 12.36
N ARG A 59 21.21 2.06 11.29
CA ARG A 59 21.29 2.51 9.90
C ARG A 59 20.08 2.02 9.15
N ILE A 60 19.38 2.92 8.48
CA ILE A 60 18.25 2.66 7.60
C ILE A 60 18.72 2.88 6.16
N VAL A 61 18.34 1.94 5.28
CA VAL A 61 18.51 2.07 3.83
C VAL A 61 17.13 1.97 3.20
N VAL A 62 16.79 2.94 2.35
CA VAL A 62 15.55 2.99 1.57
C VAL A 62 15.90 3.12 0.10
N ALA A 63 15.35 2.22 -0.72
CA ALA A 63 15.64 2.11 -2.13
C ALA A 63 14.37 2.04 -2.99
N SER A 64 14.50 2.45 -4.24
CA SER A 64 13.42 2.41 -5.24
C SER A 64 13.14 1.01 -5.81
N SER A 65 14.06 0.06 -5.61
CA SER A 65 13.88 -1.35 -6.02
C SER A 65 14.53 -2.31 -5.02
N LEU A 66 14.06 -3.56 -5.01
CA LEU A 66 14.70 -4.62 -4.21
C LEU A 66 16.14 -4.87 -4.62
N ALA A 67 16.44 -4.85 -5.93
CA ALA A 67 17.81 -5.04 -6.42
C ALA A 67 18.79 -3.99 -5.87
N LYS A 68 18.37 -2.72 -5.81
CA LYS A 68 19.18 -1.65 -5.19
C LYS A 68 19.28 -1.84 -3.67
N LEU A 69 18.18 -2.21 -3.02
CA LEU A 69 18.18 -2.47 -1.58
C LEU A 69 19.13 -3.63 -1.21
N ASP A 70 19.14 -4.71 -1.99
CA ASP A 70 19.98 -5.89 -1.78
C ASP A 70 21.47 -5.56 -1.97
N ALA A 71 21.79 -4.60 -2.84
CA ALA A 71 23.12 -4.03 -3.01
C ALA A 71 23.49 -2.97 -1.95
N ASP A 72 22.70 -2.81 -0.88
CA ASP A 72 22.85 -1.77 0.16
C ASP A 72 22.85 -0.33 -0.42
N LEU A 73 22.26 -0.13 -1.60
CA LEU A 73 22.17 1.18 -2.26
C LEU A 73 20.85 1.87 -1.90
N GLY A 74 20.93 2.81 -0.96
CA GLY A 74 19.81 3.65 -0.53
C GLY A 74 19.59 4.84 -1.43
N ASP A 75 19.19 4.63 -2.69
CA ASP A 75 19.01 5.71 -3.67
C ASP A 75 17.88 6.69 -3.32
N LEU A 76 16.94 6.30 -2.45
CA LEU A 76 15.93 7.22 -1.90
C LEU A 76 16.38 7.82 -0.57
N TRP A 77 17.05 7.02 0.26
CA TRP A 77 17.62 7.45 1.53
C TRP A 77 18.61 6.43 2.07
N ASP A 78 19.71 6.92 2.62
CA ASP A 78 20.58 6.19 3.54
C ASP A 78 20.81 7.09 4.74
N SER A 79 20.46 6.62 5.94
CA SER A 79 20.66 7.43 7.15
C SER A 79 22.14 7.55 7.54
N GLY A 80 23.01 6.73 6.94
CA GLY A 80 24.30 6.42 7.56
C GLY A 80 24.12 5.77 8.93
N LEU A 81 25.21 5.63 9.67
CA LEU A 81 25.11 5.26 11.08
C LEU A 81 24.62 6.46 11.88
N VAL A 82 23.50 6.29 12.58
CA VAL A 82 22.97 7.24 13.56
C VAL A 82 23.23 6.68 14.96
N GLU A 83 23.98 7.41 15.79
CA GLU A 83 24.29 7.05 17.18
C GLU A 83 23.14 7.46 18.11
N HIS A 84 22.00 6.79 17.97
CA HIS A 84 20.82 7.01 18.80
C HIS A 84 20.03 5.72 19.05
N SER A 85 19.32 5.66 20.17
CA SER A 85 18.56 4.48 20.60
C SER A 85 17.12 4.42 20.07
N ASP A 86 16.70 5.42 19.27
CA ASP A 86 15.37 5.44 18.67
C ASP A 86 15.12 4.22 17.79
N SER A 87 13.96 3.61 17.99
CA SER A 87 13.44 2.49 17.19
C SER A 87 11.99 2.68 16.78
N GLN A 88 11.40 3.81 17.15
CA GLN A 88 10.00 4.13 16.90
C GLN A 88 9.88 5.51 16.31
N ASN A 89 9.00 5.62 15.31
CA ASN A 89 8.66 6.86 14.64
C ASN A 89 9.85 7.65 14.06
N VAL A 90 10.92 6.96 13.65
CA VAL A 90 12.06 7.59 12.98
C VAL A 90 11.59 8.13 11.64
N VAL A 91 11.64 9.45 11.48
CA VAL A 91 11.11 10.14 10.30
C VAL A 91 12.04 9.92 9.13
N PHE A 92 11.50 9.46 8.01
CA PHE A 92 12.20 9.40 6.74
C PHE A 92 12.77 10.77 6.37
N ALA A 93 14.09 10.84 6.18
CA ALA A 93 14.83 12.08 5.94
C ALA A 93 15.52 12.12 4.57
N GLY A 94 15.08 11.27 3.64
CA GLY A 94 15.58 11.25 2.27
C GLY A 94 14.92 12.26 1.34
N GLU A 95 15.03 12.00 0.04
CA GLU A 95 14.45 12.84 -1.01
C GLU A 95 12.91 12.88 -0.92
N GLN A 96 12.31 13.97 -1.38
CA GLN A 96 10.86 14.12 -1.33
C GLN A 96 10.18 13.02 -2.16
N LEU A 97 9.37 12.20 -1.49
CA LEU A 97 8.65 11.13 -2.14
C LEU A 97 7.48 11.67 -2.97
N THR A 98 7.26 11.06 -4.14
CA THR A 98 6.25 11.45 -5.12
C THR A 98 5.14 10.41 -5.26
N SER A 99 4.03 10.80 -5.90
CA SER A 99 2.86 9.95 -6.08
C SER A 99 3.19 8.61 -6.75
N GLY A 100 2.56 7.54 -6.28
CA GLY A 100 2.72 6.18 -6.79
C GLY A 100 4.07 5.51 -6.51
N ARG A 101 4.99 6.19 -5.81
CA ARG A 101 6.33 5.66 -5.55
C ARG A 101 6.27 4.42 -4.65
N THR A 102 6.86 3.32 -5.10
CA THR A 102 7.17 2.17 -4.24
C THR A 102 8.54 2.36 -3.60
N CYS A 103 8.62 2.14 -2.29
CA CYS A 103 9.84 2.22 -1.51
C CYS A 103 10.08 0.88 -0.81
N TYR A 104 11.30 0.36 -0.91
CA TYR A 104 11.77 -0.79 -0.16
C TYR A 104 12.75 -0.32 0.88
N TRP A 105 12.72 -0.89 2.08
CA TRP A 105 13.62 -0.47 3.14
C TRP A 105 14.04 -1.62 4.05
N LYS A 106 15.21 -1.46 4.65
CA LYS A 106 15.73 -2.34 5.69
C LYS A 106 16.49 -1.53 6.72
N VAL A 107 16.64 -2.09 7.91
CA VAL A 107 17.35 -1.46 9.02
C VAL A 107 18.30 -2.46 9.66
N ARG A 108 19.44 -1.98 10.15
CA ARG A 108 20.33 -2.71 11.06
C ARG A 108 20.64 -1.84 12.26
N VAL A 109 20.99 -2.45 13.37
CA VAL A 109 21.17 -1.77 14.67
C VAL A 109 22.55 -2.06 15.24
N ARG A 110 22.98 -1.25 16.20
CA ARG A 110 24.08 -1.59 17.12
C ARG A 110 23.52 -1.98 18.48
N ASP A 111 24.04 -3.05 19.06
CA ASP A 111 23.62 -3.56 20.36
C ASP A 111 24.31 -2.85 21.54
N ALA A 112 24.12 -3.36 22.76
CA ALA A 112 24.68 -2.76 23.97
C ALA A 112 26.22 -2.78 24.02
N ALA A 113 26.86 -3.64 23.23
CA ALA A 113 28.31 -3.76 23.08
C ALA A 113 28.84 -3.07 21.82
N ASP A 114 28.00 -2.25 21.16
CA ASP A 114 28.27 -1.57 19.89
C ASP A 114 28.56 -2.51 18.71
N ALA A 115 28.23 -3.81 18.86
CA ALA A 115 28.31 -4.76 17.76
C ALA A 115 27.16 -4.49 16.78
N THR A 116 27.45 -4.56 15.48
CA THR A 116 26.45 -4.31 14.43
C THR A 116 25.67 -5.58 14.10
N SER A 117 24.35 -5.47 14.03
CA SER A 117 23.45 -6.57 13.67
C SER A 117 23.49 -6.90 12.18
N ALA A 118 22.92 -8.05 11.84
CA ALA A 118 22.48 -8.32 10.48
C ALA A 118 21.39 -7.32 10.09
N TRP A 119 21.21 -7.14 8.78
CA TRP A 119 20.05 -6.42 8.25
C TRP A 119 18.75 -7.13 8.62
N SER A 120 17.69 -6.35 8.83
CA SER A 120 16.32 -6.87 8.85
C SER A 120 15.96 -7.54 7.52
N LYS A 121 14.89 -8.34 7.53
CA LYS A 121 14.19 -8.65 6.28
C LYS A 121 13.73 -7.33 5.63
N PRO A 122 13.79 -7.18 4.28
CA PRO A 122 13.22 -6.05 3.59
C PRO A 122 11.73 -5.87 3.92
N ALA A 123 11.32 -4.62 4.11
CA ALA A 123 9.93 -4.20 4.16
C ALA A 123 9.66 -3.21 3.01
N ARG A 124 8.38 -2.94 2.73
CA ARG A 124 7.98 -1.98 1.69
C ARG A 124 6.99 -0.96 2.22
N PHE A 125 6.81 0.14 1.50
CA PHE A 125 5.61 0.98 1.58
C PHE A 125 5.43 1.67 0.23
N THR A 126 4.21 2.12 -0.08
CA THR A 126 3.96 2.89 -1.30
C THR A 126 3.30 4.21 -0.99
N ILE A 127 3.66 5.25 -1.76
CA ILE A 127 3.00 6.54 -1.74
C ILE A 127 1.77 6.50 -2.63
N GLY A 128 0.69 7.10 -2.14
CA GLY A 128 -0.56 7.20 -2.86
C GLY A 128 -0.53 8.26 -3.98
N LEU A 129 -1.71 8.67 -4.45
CA LEU A 129 -1.88 9.84 -5.31
C LEU A 129 -2.03 11.09 -4.44
N LEU A 130 -0.99 11.92 -4.39
CA LEU A 130 -0.86 13.04 -3.46
C LEU A 130 -1.73 14.24 -3.85
N ASN A 131 -1.87 14.50 -5.15
CA ASN A 131 -2.55 15.68 -5.67
C ASN A 131 -3.78 15.31 -6.52
N PRO A 132 -4.80 16.18 -6.60
CA PRO A 132 -5.92 16.00 -7.51
C PRO A 132 -5.51 15.84 -8.98
N SER A 133 -4.40 16.47 -9.40
CA SER A 133 -3.86 16.35 -10.77
C SER A 133 -3.28 14.97 -11.09
N ASP A 134 -2.92 14.18 -10.07
CA ASP A 134 -2.35 12.83 -10.25
C ASP A 134 -3.43 11.81 -10.64
N TRP A 135 -4.70 12.20 -10.50
CA TRP A 135 -5.86 11.43 -10.86
C TRP A 135 -6.31 11.70 -12.29
N LEU A 136 -5.99 10.80 -13.21
CA LEU A 136 -6.20 10.98 -14.65
C LEU A 136 -7.62 10.61 -15.12
N GLY A 137 -8.39 9.84 -14.34
CA GLY A 137 -9.73 9.41 -14.72
C GLY A 137 -10.85 10.42 -14.47
N SER A 138 -12.08 10.00 -14.78
CA SER A 138 -13.31 10.73 -14.50
C SER A 138 -14.11 10.06 -13.38
N TRP A 139 -14.92 10.85 -12.68
CA TRP A 139 -15.98 10.29 -11.84
C TRP A 139 -17.06 9.70 -12.76
N ILE A 140 -17.31 8.40 -12.66
CA ILE A 140 -18.28 7.70 -13.50
C ILE A 140 -19.41 7.09 -12.68
N HIS A 141 -20.50 6.81 -13.37
CA HIS A 141 -21.74 6.32 -12.79
C HIS A 141 -22.64 5.69 -13.85
N LYS A 142 -23.68 4.96 -13.43
CA LYS A 142 -24.72 4.46 -14.33
C LYS A 142 -25.85 5.49 -14.39
N GLU A 143 -26.22 5.95 -15.58
CA GLU A 143 -27.10 7.11 -15.82
C GLU A 143 -28.45 7.05 -15.07
N ASP A 144 -29.11 5.89 -15.09
CA ASP A 144 -30.43 5.62 -14.49
C ASP A 144 -30.34 4.96 -13.10
N GLN A 145 -29.21 5.05 -12.42
CA GLN A 145 -29.04 4.40 -11.11
C GLN A 145 -29.79 5.14 -9.99
N ILE A 146 -30.29 4.37 -9.03
CA ILE A 146 -30.81 4.88 -7.76
C ILE A 146 -29.93 4.45 -6.59
N LYS A 147 -29.98 5.15 -5.46
CA LYS A 147 -29.11 4.89 -4.29
C LYS A 147 -29.39 3.55 -3.58
N THR A 148 -30.35 2.77 -4.03
CA THR A 148 -30.57 1.38 -3.58
C THR A 148 -29.96 0.36 -4.53
N ASP A 149 -29.43 0.79 -5.69
CA ASP A 149 -28.76 -0.09 -6.63
C ASP A 149 -27.35 -0.46 -6.14
N HIS A 150 -26.96 -1.65 -6.58
CA HIS A 150 -25.58 -2.09 -6.63
C HIS A 150 -25.22 -2.31 -8.08
N ASN A 151 -24.07 -1.81 -8.52
CA ASN A 151 -23.68 -1.81 -9.93
C ASN A 151 -22.31 -2.46 -10.11
N TRP A 152 -22.19 -3.26 -11.16
CA TRP A 152 -20.91 -3.75 -11.67
C TRP A 152 -20.44 -2.84 -12.78
N PHE A 153 -19.18 -2.41 -12.69
CA PHE A 153 -18.45 -1.73 -13.74
C PHE A 153 -17.27 -2.60 -14.14
N ARG A 154 -16.95 -2.72 -15.44
CA ARG A 154 -15.77 -3.45 -15.88
C ARG A 154 -15.07 -2.79 -17.07
N LYS A 155 -13.75 -3.00 -17.13
CA LYS A 155 -12.90 -2.68 -18.27
C LYS A 155 -12.04 -3.90 -18.62
N THR A 156 -11.91 -4.15 -19.91
CA THR A 156 -11.09 -5.22 -20.47
C THR A 156 -9.93 -4.60 -21.20
N PHE A 157 -8.75 -5.18 -21.02
CA PHE A 157 -7.51 -4.72 -21.62
C PHE A 157 -6.58 -5.91 -21.82
N SER A 158 -5.48 -5.71 -22.53
CA SER A 158 -4.46 -6.74 -22.73
C SER A 158 -3.11 -6.24 -22.24
N LEU A 159 -2.32 -7.15 -21.69
CA LEU A 159 -0.92 -6.91 -21.33
C LEU A 159 -0.02 -7.76 -22.23
N SER A 160 1.12 -7.22 -22.64
CA SER A 160 2.12 -7.95 -23.43
C SER A 160 2.84 -9.00 -22.58
N GLN A 161 3.06 -8.70 -21.30
CA GLN A 161 3.80 -9.52 -20.35
C GLN A 161 3.26 -9.39 -18.92
N SER A 162 3.85 -10.13 -17.99
CA SER A 162 3.52 -10.00 -16.56
C SER A 162 4.09 -8.69 -16.01
N PRO A 163 3.32 -7.93 -15.22
CA PRO A 163 3.78 -6.67 -14.67
C PRO A 163 4.78 -6.85 -13.52
N SER A 164 5.74 -5.93 -13.43
CA SER A 164 6.65 -5.81 -12.29
C SER A 164 5.94 -5.17 -11.09
N THR A 165 5.07 -4.17 -11.33
CA THR A 165 4.18 -3.58 -10.33
C THR A 165 2.79 -3.31 -10.91
N ALA A 166 1.75 -3.36 -10.08
CA ALA A 166 0.43 -2.90 -10.50
C ALA A 166 -0.40 -2.45 -9.30
N PHE A 167 -0.77 -1.17 -9.30
CA PHE A 167 -1.59 -0.56 -8.24
C PHE A 167 -2.88 0.00 -8.78
N ALA A 168 -3.99 -0.34 -8.13
CA ALA A 168 -5.29 0.27 -8.37
C ALA A 168 -5.64 1.26 -7.26
N TYR A 169 -5.95 2.49 -7.64
CA TYR A 169 -6.43 3.56 -6.76
C TYR A 169 -7.93 3.73 -6.97
N VAL A 170 -8.72 3.64 -5.91
CA VAL A 170 -10.18 3.71 -6.01
C VAL A 170 -10.75 4.66 -4.96
N ALA A 171 -11.41 5.71 -5.43
CA ALA A 171 -12.19 6.65 -4.64
C ALA A 171 -13.67 6.45 -4.95
N SER A 172 -14.52 6.32 -3.93
CA SER A 172 -15.96 6.15 -4.14
C SER A 172 -16.78 6.83 -3.06
N PHE A 173 -17.90 7.43 -3.46
CA PHE A 173 -18.98 7.67 -2.51
C PHE A 173 -19.79 6.39 -2.33
N GLY A 174 -20.05 6.03 -1.08
CA GLY A 174 -20.62 4.73 -0.75
C GLY A 174 -19.55 3.66 -0.58
N TYR A 175 -19.82 2.44 -1.07
CA TYR A 175 -18.92 1.30 -0.96
C TYR A 175 -18.46 0.79 -2.31
N HIS A 176 -17.22 0.32 -2.39
CA HIS A 176 -16.70 -0.43 -3.52
C HIS A 176 -15.99 -1.72 -3.10
N GLU A 177 -15.96 -2.66 -4.04
CA GLU A 177 -15.04 -3.79 -4.04
C GLU A 177 -14.38 -3.88 -5.43
N ILE A 178 -13.11 -4.28 -5.47
CA ILE A 178 -12.36 -4.47 -6.71
C ILE A 178 -12.14 -5.97 -6.96
N TYR A 179 -12.30 -6.36 -8.22
CA TYR A 179 -12.09 -7.71 -8.71
C TYR A 179 -11.18 -7.65 -9.94
N VAL A 180 -10.22 -8.56 -10.02
CA VAL A 180 -9.35 -8.70 -11.18
C VAL A 180 -9.38 -10.16 -11.60
N ASN A 181 -9.67 -10.39 -12.88
CA ASN A 181 -9.82 -11.73 -13.46
C ASN A 181 -10.73 -12.66 -12.62
N GLY A 182 -11.85 -12.11 -12.13
CA GLY A 182 -12.85 -12.83 -11.34
C GLY A 182 -12.51 -13.03 -9.86
N ARG A 183 -11.32 -12.61 -9.41
CA ARG A 183 -10.88 -12.75 -8.02
C ARG A 183 -11.00 -11.42 -7.30
N LYS A 184 -11.59 -11.40 -6.09
CA LYS A 184 -11.64 -10.21 -5.23
C LYS A 184 -10.22 -9.83 -4.82
N VAL A 185 -9.90 -8.54 -4.89
CA VAL A 185 -8.60 -8.01 -4.45
C VAL A 185 -8.72 -7.51 -3.01
N GLY A 186 -7.91 -8.09 -2.12
CA GLY A 186 -7.95 -7.81 -0.69
C GLY A 186 -9.15 -8.44 0.03
N ASP A 187 -9.15 -8.32 1.35
CA ASP A 187 -10.15 -8.89 2.27
C ASP A 187 -11.09 -7.82 2.87
N GLY A 188 -10.81 -6.55 2.62
CA GLY A 188 -11.61 -5.42 3.10
C GLY A 188 -13.08 -5.52 2.71
N VAL A 189 -13.94 -5.08 3.62
CA VAL A 189 -15.39 -5.01 3.46
C VAL A 189 -15.86 -3.63 3.84
N MET A 190 -16.96 -3.16 3.22
CA MET A 190 -17.51 -1.82 3.46
C MET A 190 -16.48 -0.70 3.23
N ASN A 191 -15.58 -0.91 2.28
CA ASN A 191 -14.62 0.07 1.84
C ASN A 191 -15.26 1.10 0.91
N PRO A 192 -14.88 2.38 0.93
CA PRO A 192 -14.02 3.03 1.92
C PRO A 192 -14.82 3.46 3.17
N ALA A 193 -14.09 3.87 4.20
CA ALA A 193 -14.66 4.46 5.41
C ALA A 193 -15.45 5.75 5.11
N GLN A 194 -16.54 5.96 5.85
CA GLN A 194 -17.29 7.22 5.81
C GLN A 194 -16.44 8.37 6.41
N SER A 195 -16.30 9.47 5.67
CA SER A 195 -15.59 10.67 6.11
C SER A 195 -16.49 11.90 6.17
N PHE A 196 -15.95 13.04 6.60
CA PHE A 196 -16.60 14.33 6.42
C PHE A 196 -16.38 14.84 4.99
N MET A 197 -17.29 14.49 4.08
CA MET A 197 -17.11 14.66 2.62
C MET A 197 -16.98 16.11 2.15
N LYS A 198 -17.46 17.11 2.92
CA LYS A 198 -17.22 18.53 2.61
C LYS A 198 -15.73 18.92 2.64
N LYS A 199 -14.87 18.10 3.27
CA LYS A 199 -13.42 18.35 3.38
C LYS A 199 -12.57 17.28 2.69
N ARG A 200 -12.97 16.00 2.75
CA ARG A 200 -12.15 14.89 2.23
C ARG A 200 -12.96 13.64 1.94
N ILE A 201 -12.54 12.89 0.94
CA ILE A 201 -13.00 11.51 0.67
C ILE A 201 -11.74 10.63 0.63
N PRO A 202 -11.67 9.58 1.47
CA PRO A 202 -10.56 8.64 1.38
C PRO A 202 -10.68 7.82 0.10
N TYR A 203 -9.55 7.56 -0.54
CA TYR A 203 -9.40 6.53 -1.54
C TYR A 203 -8.54 5.40 -0.98
N LEU A 204 -8.58 4.24 -1.62
CA LEU A 204 -7.78 3.08 -1.24
C LEU A 204 -6.87 2.68 -2.39
N THR A 205 -5.70 2.15 -2.02
CA THR A 205 -4.72 1.59 -2.95
C THR A 205 -4.69 0.08 -2.79
N TYR A 206 -4.76 -0.63 -3.90
CA TYR A 206 -4.76 -2.09 -3.98
C TYR A 206 -3.58 -2.55 -4.82
N ASP A 207 -2.80 -3.50 -4.31
CA ASP A 207 -1.80 -4.23 -5.11
C ASP A 207 -2.54 -5.31 -5.92
N VAL A 208 -2.58 -5.11 -7.24
CA VAL A 208 -3.29 -6.00 -8.18
C VAL A 208 -2.34 -6.84 -9.03
N ARG A 209 -1.03 -6.74 -8.81
CA ARG A 209 0.01 -7.38 -9.65
C ARG A 209 -0.23 -8.89 -9.78
N ASP A 210 -0.43 -9.57 -8.66
CA ASP A 210 -0.61 -11.04 -8.59
C ASP A 210 -1.97 -11.54 -9.10
N TYR A 211 -2.83 -10.64 -9.56
CA TYR A 211 -4.12 -10.96 -10.14
C TYR A 211 -4.12 -10.83 -11.66
N LEU A 212 -3.07 -10.22 -12.23
CA LEU A 212 -2.91 -9.97 -13.65
C LEU A 212 -2.12 -11.10 -14.32
N GLN A 213 -2.28 -11.21 -15.64
CA GLN A 213 -1.62 -12.21 -16.47
C GLN A 213 -1.25 -11.63 -17.84
N PRO A 214 -0.31 -12.21 -18.60
CA PRO A 214 -0.12 -11.87 -20.00
C PRO A 214 -1.39 -12.11 -20.82
N GLY A 215 -1.61 -11.29 -21.84
CA GLY A 215 -2.81 -11.32 -22.67
C GLY A 215 -3.99 -10.63 -21.99
N LYS A 216 -5.20 -11.19 -22.17
CA LYS A 216 -6.46 -10.53 -21.81
C LYS A 216 -6.69 -10.54 -20.30
N ASN A 217 -7.01 -9.36 -19.76
CA ASN A 217 -7.36 -9.12 -18.36
C ASN A 217 -8.69 -8.36 -18.25
N VAL A 218 -9.32 -8.51 -17.09
CA VAL A 218 -10.52 -7.77 -16.71
C VAL A 218 -10.35 -7.20 -15.31
N VAL A 219 -10.52 -5.88 -15.18
CA VAL A 219 -10.74 -5.22 -13.90
C VAL A 219 -12.22 -4.91 -13.79
N ALA A 220 -12.82 -5.26 -12.65
CA ALA A 220 -14.20 -4.99 -12.32
C ALA A 220 -14.31 -4.30 -10.96
N ILE A 221 -15.24 -3.37 -10.85
CA ILE A 221 -15.57 -2.68 -9.60
C ILE A 221 -17.05 -2.92 -9.33
N TRP A 222 -17.32 -3.52 -8.18
CA TRP A 222 -18.66 -3.50 -7.58
C TRP A 222 -18.81 -2.18 -6.84
N HIS A 223 -19.89 -1.44 -7.07
CA HIS A 223 -20.13 -0.14 -6.44
C HIS A 223 -21.58 -0.05 -5.94
N ALA A 224 -21.73 0.41 -4.70
CA ALA A 224 -23.00 0.56 -4.02
C ALA A 224 -23.05 1.91 -3.32
N ALA A 225 -24.23 2.53 -3.23
CA ALA A 225 -24.34 3.82 -2.57
C ALA A 225 -24.03 3.74 -1.07
N GLY A 226 -24.22 2.58 -0.41
CA GLY A 226 -23.75 2.35 0.95
C GLY A 226 -24.19 3.44 1.93
N TRP A 227 -23.26 3.95 2.73
CA TRP A 227 -23.52 5.08 3.65
C TRP A 227 -24.02 6.36 2.95
N ALA A 228 -23.80 6.54 1.64
CA ALA A 228 -24.21 7.72 0.87
C ALA A 228 -25.74 7.83 0.70
N ARG A 229 -26.49 6.75 1.04
CA ARG A 229 -27.95 6.70 1.00
C ARG A 229 -28.63 6.85 2.36
N TRP A 230 -27.88 6.78 3.46
CA TRP A 230 -28.48 6.81 4.80
C TRP A 230 -29.22 8.13 5.02
N PRO A 231 -30.43 8.14 5.61
CA PRO A 231 -31.26 9.35 5.76
C PRO A 231 -30.48 10.55 6.31
N ARG A 232 -29.76 10.33 7.42
CA ARG A 232 -28.89 11.35 8.04
C ARG A 232 -27.77 11.84 7.11
N VAL A 233 -27.28 11.03 6.19
CA VAL A 233 -26.25 11.48 5.24
C VAL A 233 -26.88 12.21 4.07
N THR A 234 -28.01 11.71 3.55
CA THR A 234 -28.71 12.32 2.43
C THR A 234 -29.33 13.66 2.78
N GLU A 235 -29.98 13.80 3.93
CA GLU A 235 -30.66 15.03 4.35
C GLU A 235 -29.69 16.21 4.52
N TYR A 236 -28.50 15.98 5.07
CA TYR A 236 -27.55 17.07 5.36
C TYR A 236 -26.50 17.30 4.27
N ARG A 237 -26.21 16.30 3.42
CA ARG A 237 -25.09 16.36 2.48
C ARG A 237 -25.42 15.91 1.06
N ASN A 238 -26.43 15.04 0.92
CA ASN A 238 -26.81 14.39 -0.34
C ASN A 238 -25.64 14.06 -1.29
N PRO A 239 -24.63 13.28 -0.84
CA PRO A 239 -23.47 12.98 -1.68
C PRO A 239 -23.86 12.27 -2.97
N PRO A 240 -23.11 12.47 -4.06
CA PRO A 240 -23.36 11.80 -5.34
C PRO A 240 -23.12 10.29 -5.23
N PHE A 241 -23.71 9.49 -6.13
CA PHE A 241 -23.48 8.05 -6.22
C PHE A 241 -22.48 7.78 -7.37
N VAL A 242 -21.21 8.09 -7.14
CA VAL A 242 -20.16 8.02 -8.17
C VAL A 242 -18.88 7.43 -7.60
N PHE A 243 -18.02 6.90 -8.49
CA PHE A 243 -16.67 6.49 -8.13
C PHE A 243 -15.67 6.92 -9.22
N LYS A 244 -14.41 6.98 -8.84
CA LYS A 244 -13.28 7.28 -9.73
C LYS A 244 -12.18 6.27 -9.43
N ALA A 245 -11.59 5.68 -10.47
CA ALA A 245 -10.54 4.70 -10.31
C ALA A 245 -9.45 4.86 -11.38
N GLN A 246 -8.24 4.45 -11.02
CA GLN A 246 -7.10 4.40 -11.90
C GLN A 246 -6.25 3.18 -11.55
N VAL A 247 -5.82 2.41 -12.55
CA VAL A 247 -4.88 1.29 -12.40
C VAL A 247 -3.61 1.65 -13.13
N VAL A 248 -2.49 1.73 -12.41
CA VAL A 248 -1.16 1.98 -12.97
C VAL A 248 -0.42 0.65 -12.94
N ILE A 249 0.04 0.20 -14.10
CA ILE A 249 0.67 -1.09 -14.32
C ILE A 249 2.03 -0.80 -14.94
N GLU A 250 3.10 -1.25 -14.31
CA GLU A 250 4.46 -1.13 -14.80
C GLU A 250 4.97 -2.51 -15.20
N ASP A 251 5.58 -2.60 -16.36
CA ASP A 251 6.45 -3.70 -16.76
C ASP A 251 7.81 -3.17 -17.21
N ASP A 252 8.69 -4.04 -17.68
CA ASP A 252 10.07 -3.65 -18.04
C ASP A 252 10.13 -2.74 -19.28
N ALA A 253 9.06 -2.66 -20.07
CA ALA A 253 9.01 -1.92 -21.32
C ALA A 253 8.18 -0.63 -21.21
N GLU A 254 7.01 -0.68 -20.56
CA GLU A 254 6.06 0.43 -20.55
C GLU A 254 5.24 0.55 -19.27
N THR A 255 4.63 1.72 -19.10
CA THR A 255 3.60 1.96 -18.07
C THR A 255 2.24 2.01 -18.74
N THR A 256 1.39 1.04 -18.44
CA THR A 256 -0.02 1.05 -18.85
C THR A 256 -0.88 1.67 -17.76
N THR A 257 -1.68 2.69 -18.12
CA THR A 257 -2.63 3.31 -17.19
C THR A 257 -4.07 3.12 -17.66
N LEU A 258 -4.89 2.47 -16.84
CA LEU A 258 -6.32 2.35 -17.06
C LEU A 258 -7.06 3.33 -16.18
N VAL A 259 -7.90 4.17 -16.77
CA VAL A 259 -8.68 5.16 -16.04
C VAL A 259 -10.18 4.88 -16.16
N THR A 260 -10.95 5.33 -15.17
CA THR A 260 -12.41 5.44 -15.27
C THR A 260 -12.80 6.50 -16.29
N ASP A 261 -13.59 6.10 -17.27
CA ASP A 261 -14.08 6.91 -18.40
C ASP A 261 -15.36 6.26 -18.96
N GLU A 262 -15.91 6.84 -20.03
CA GLU A 262 -17.15 6.38 -20.67
C GLU A 262 -17.02 5.01 -21.35
N THR A 263 -15.80 4.48 -21.51
CA THR A 263 -15.58 3.15 -22.14
C THR A 263 -15.87 1.98 -21.19
N TRP A 264 -16.06 2.25 -19.90
CA TRP A 264 -16.40 1.22 -18.92
C TRP A 264 -17.80 0.69 -19.18
N LYS A 265 -17.92 -0.64 -19.22
CA LYS A 265 -19.23 -1.30 -19.33
C LYS A 265 -19.83 -1.41 -17.95
N CYS A 266 -21.12 -1.08 -17.81
CA CYS A 266 -21.83 -1.21 -16.54
C CYS A 266 -23.08 -2.10 -16.64
N ARG A 267 -23.45 -2.74 -15.52
CA ARG A 267 -24.71 -3.48 -15.35
C ARG A 267 -25.10 -3.49 -13.88
N LYS A 268 -26.40 -3.48 -13.60
CA LYS A 268 -26.92 -3.72 -12.25
C LYS A 268 -26.50 -5.11 -11.73
N SER A 269 -26.10 -5.16 -10.47
CA SER A 269 -25.74 -6.38 -9.75
C SER A 269 -26.99 -7.13 -9.28
N ASN A 270 -26.85 -8.43 -9.05
CA ASN A 270 -27.86 -9.26 -8.40
C ASN A 270 -27.87 -9.09 -6.87
N SER A 271 -26.89 -8.37 -6.30
CA SER A 271 -26.90 -8.05 -4.88
C SER A 271 -27.90 -6.94 -4.58
N GLU A 272 -28.54 -7.03 -3.43
CA GLU A 272 -29.55 -6.07 -2.97
C GLU A 272 -29.45 -5.87 -1.45
N TYR A 273 -30.11 -4.83 -0.95
CA TYR A 273 -30.31 -4.63 0.48
C TYR A 273 -31.43 -5.55 0.99
N SER A 274 -31.19 -6.35 2.02
CA SER A 274 -32.24 -7.19 2.62
C SER A 274 -33.03 -6.43 3.69
N ARG A 275 -34.36 -6.59 3.69
CA ARG A 275 -35.32 -5.93 4.60
C ARG A 275 -34.83 -5.90 6.06
N GLY A 276 -34.66 -4.69 6.60
CA GLY A 276 -34.38 -4.42 8.02
C GLY A 276 -32.92 -4.24 8.41
N LEU A 277 -31.96 -4.54 7.53
CA LEU A 277 -30.54 -4.36 7.81
C LEU A 277 -29.88 -3.50 6.74
N GLU A 278 -29.12 -2.48 7.16
CA GLU A 278 -28.41 -1.54 6.29
C GLU A 278 -27.21 -2.18 5.54
N TYR A 279 -27.03 -3.50 5.66
CA TYR A 279 -25.91 -4.25 5.11
C TYR A 279 -26.25 -4.90 3.75
N PRO A 280 -25.33 -4.88 2.76
CA PRO A 280 -25.49 -5.62 1.51
C PRO A 280 -25.49 -7.13 1.75
N ARG A 281 -26.38 -7.89 1.09
CA ARG A 281 -26.23 -9.35 0.94
C ARG A 281 -25.68 -9.69 -0.45
N PHE A 282 -24.62 -10.49 -0.50
CA PHE A 282 -24.11 -11.08 -1.74
C PHE A 282 -24.78 -12.45 -1.93
N TRP A 283 -25.69 -12.57 -2.90
CA TRP A 283 -26.17 -13.87 -3.37
C TRP A 283 -25.54 -14.17 -4.72
N TRP A 284 -24.58 -15.11 -4.75
CA TRP A 284 -24.14 -15.74 -5.99
C TRP A 284 -25.25 -16.70 -6.45
N ARG A 285 -26.21 -16.23 -7.27
CA ARG A 285 -27.07 -17.14 -8.03
C ARG A 285 -26.33 -17.54 -9.30
N THR A 286 -25.67 -18.69 -9.27
CA THR A 286 -25.30 -19.43 -10.48
C THR A 286 -26.59 -19.76 -11.23
N HIS A 287 -26.76 -19.20 -12.42
CA HIS A 287 -27.64 -19.75 -13.45
C HIS A 287 -26.74 -20.35 -14.50
#